data_AF-A0A5B9DCS2-F1
#
_entry.id   AF-A0A5B9DCS2-F1
#
_cell.length_a   1.000
_cell.length_b   1.000
_cell.length_c   1.000
_cell.angle_alpha   90.00
_cell.angle_beta   90.00
_cell.angle_gamma   90.00
#
_symmetry.space_group_name_H-M   'P 1'
#
loop_
_entity.id
_entity.type
_entity.pdbx_description
1 polymer ?
#
loop_
_entity_poly.entity_id
_entity_poly.type
_entity_poly.pdbx_seq_one_letter_code
_entity_poly.pdbx_strand_id
1 'polypeptide(L)'
;MSANNISSKKIEDLAYKISQKDLTYDQFVWKLAKNTLKLENGIDPDQDLIREIAQAINNQHLSLEKLHWLIAEKILLYKNKFDY
;
A
#
# COMPACT_ATOMS: atom_id res chain seq x y z
N MET A 1 2.90 16.01 18.35
CA MET A 1 3.43 14.74 17.81
C MET A 1 2.35 14.15 16.92
N SER A 2 2.65 14.03 15.62
CA SER A 2 1.70 13.94 14.52
C SER A 2 0.93 12.62 14.50
N ALA A 3 -0.28 12.62 15.06
CA ALA A 3 -1.25 11.59 14.74
C ALA A 3 -1.73 11.85 13.30
N ASN A 4 -1.17 11.13 12.33
CA ASN A 4 -1.77 10.99 11.01
C ASN A 4 -3.14 10.34 11.20
N ASN A 5 -4.15 11.15 11.49
CA ASN A 5 -5.51 10.74 11.83
C ASN A 5 -6.26 10.35 10.56
N ILE A 6 -5.71 9.39 9.82
CA ILE A 6 -6.44 8.73 8.75
C ILE A 6 -7.50 7.88 9.43
N SER A 7 -8.75 8.32 9.35
CA SER A 7 -9.88 7.60 9.91
C SER A 7 -9.84 6.14 9.44
N SER A 8 -9.84 5.19 10.37
CA SER A 8 -9.85 3.76 10.07
C SER A 8 -10.97 3.38 9.10
N LYS A 9 -12.10 4.11 9.15
CA LYS A 9 -13.21 3.96 8.21
C LYS A 9 -12.81 4.23 6.76
N LYS A 10 -11.99 5.26 6.50
CA LYS A 10 -11.47 5.54 5.15
C LYS A 10 -10.51 4.45 4.66
N ILE A 11 -9.69 3.90 5.57
CA ILE A 11 -8.81 2.77 5.25
C ILE A 11 -9.65 1.56 4.90
N GLU A 12 -10.67 1.25 5.69
CA GLU A 12 -11.60 0.14 5.47
C GLU A 12 -12.35 0.26 4.15
N ASP A 13 -12.98 1.42 3.88
CA ASP A 13 -13.65 1.71 2.61
C ASP A 13 -12.73 1.49 1.40
N LEU A 14 -11.47 1.92 1.51
CA LEU A 14 -10.51 1.80 0.42
C LEU A 14 -9.97 0.37 0.31
N ALA A 15 -9.72 -0.31 1.43
CA ALA A 15 -9.30 -1.71 1.48
C ALA A 15 -10.37 -2.62 0.89
N TYR A 16 -11.64 -2.35 1.19
CA TYR A 16 -12.77 -3.03 0.56
C TYR A 16 -12.78 -2.79 -0.96
N LYS A 17 -12.61 -1.56 -1.43
CA LYS A 17 -12.49 -1.28 -2.87
C LYS A 17 -11.29 -1.96 -3.52
N ILE A 18 -10.21 -2.18 -2.78
CA ILE A 18 -9.03 -2.90 -3.25
C ILE A 18 -9.30 -4.40 -3.32
N SER A 19 -10.02 -4.97 -2.35
CA SER A 19 -10.38 -6.39 -2.34
C SER A 19 -11.38 -6.77 -3.43
N GLN A 20 -12.22 -5.82 -3.86
CA GLN A 20 -13.11 -5.99 -5.01
C GLN A 20 -12.37 -6.00 -6.36
N LYS A 21 -11.07 -5.73 -6.40
CA LYS A 21 -10.29 -5.81 -7.63
C LYS A 21 -9.90 -7.26 -7.88
N ASP A 22 -10.13 -7.70 -9.12
CA ASP A 22 -9.66 -9.00 -9.61
C ASP A 22 -8.15 -8.94 -9.87
N LEU A 23 -7.38 -8.97 -8.77
CA LEU A 23 -5.92 -8.97 -8.78
C LEU A 23 -5.44 -10.23 -8.08
N THR A 24 -4.34 -10.77 -8.57
CA THR A 24 -3.68 -11.89 -7.91
C THR A 24 -2.92 -11.43 -6.66
N TYR A 25 -2.59 -12.37 -5.78
CA TYR A 25 -1.76 -12.12 -4.60
C TYR A 25 -0.48 -11.35 -4.94
N ASP A 26 0.25 -11.82 -5.95
CA ASP A 26 1.48 -11.18 -6.43
C ASP A 26 1.24 -9.72 -6.85
N GLN A 27 0.16 -9.45 -7.59
CA GLN A 27 -0.20 -8.09 -7.98
C GLN A 27 -0.49 -7.19 -6.77
N PHE A 28 -1.12 -7.71 -5.71
CA PHE A 28 -1.29 -6.96 -4.46
C PHE A 28 0.04 -6.68 -3.77
N VAL A 29 0.94 -7.66 -3.72
CA VAL A 29 2.27 -7.51 -3.15
C VAL A 29 3.07 -6.43 -3.89
N TRP A 30 3.12 -6.49 -5.22
CA TRP A 30 3.74 -5.47 -6.07
C TRP A 30 3.16 -4.09 -5.83
N LYS A 31 1.83 -4.02 -5.70
CA LYS A 31 1.13 -2.75 -5.45
C LYS A 31 1.43 -2.19 -4.06
N LEU A 32 1.56 -3.04 -3.05
CA LEU A 32 1.96 -2.62 -1.71
C LEU A 32 3.39 -2.08 -1.71
N ALA A 33 4.31 -2.80 -2.36
CA ALA A 33 5.71 -2.39 -2.51
C ALA A 33 5.82 -1.03 -3.19
N LYS A 34 5.14 -0.86 -4.34
CA LYS A 34 5.10 0.41 -5.07
C LYS A 34 4.56 1.56 -4.22
N ASN A 35 3.44 1.38 -3.53
CA ASN A 35 2.86 2.45 -2.71
C ASN A 35 3.71 2.79 -1.49
N THR A 36 4.43 1.81 -0.93
CA THR A 36 5.37 2.03 0.18
C THR A 36 6.51 2.93 -0.27
N LEU A 37 7.20 2.57 -1.36
CA LEU A 37 8.30 3.36 -1.89
C LEU A 37 7.85 4.74 -2.37
N LYS A 38 6.66 4.84 -2.96
CA LYS A 38 6.07 6.11 -3.38
C LYS A 38 5.77 7.02 -2.18
N LEU A 39 5.33 6.48 -1.05
CA LEU A 39 5.14 7.22 0.20
C LEU A 39 6.45 7.75 0.79
N GLU A 40 7.52 6.96 0.69
CA GLU A 40 8.84 7.33 1.20
C GLU A 40 9.48 8.41 0.34
N ASN A 41 9.53 8.19 -0.97
CA ASN A 41 10.32 9.01 -1.90
C ASN A 41 9.52 10.15 -2.57
N GLY A 42 8.18 10.11 -2.54
CA GLY A 42 7.33 11.11 -3.20
C GLY A 42 7.32 11.04 -4.74
N ILE A 43 8.06 10.11 -5.33
CA ILE A 43 8.20 9.89 -6.79
C ILE A 43 7.83 8.45 -7.16
N ASP A 44 7.65 8.17 -8.45
CA ASP A 44 7.41 6.80 -8.89
C ASP A 44 8.73 5.99 -8.76
N PRO A 45 8.72 4.88 -8.00
CA PRO A 45 9.93 4.12 -7.73
C PRO A 45 10.34 3.23 -8.92
N ASP A 46 11.64 2.97 -9.04
CA ASP A 46 12.20 2.04 -10.02
C ASP A 46 11.68 0.61 -9.84
N GLN A 47 11.54 -0.12 -10.94
CA GLN A 47 11.03 -1.49 -10.93
C GLN A 47 11.89 -2.45 -10.10
N ASP A 48 13.22 -2.27 -10.10
CA ASP A 48 14.12 -3.09 -9.29
C ASP A 48 13.86 -2.93 -7.79
N LEU A 49 13.68 -1.69 -7.31
CA LEU A 49 13.36 -1.41 -5.91
C LEU A 49 11.98 -1.96 -5.54
N ILE A 50 10.99 -1.80 -6.43
CA ILE A 50 9.66 -2.39 -6.21
C ILE A 50 9.79 -3.91 -6.06
N ARG A 51 10.59 -4.56 -6.90
CA ARG A 51 10.79 -6.01 -6.86
C ARG A 51 11.44 -6.46 -5.55
N GLU A 52 12.47 -5.77 -5.07
CA GLU A 52 13.13 -6.11 -3.80
C GLU A 52 12.16 -6.03 -2.62
N ILE A 53 11.38 -4.95 -2.55
CA ILE A 53 10.37 -4.78 -1.50
C ILE A 53 9.23 -5.78 -1.66
N ALA A 54 8.79 -6.06 -2.90
CA ALA A 54 7.75 -7.05 -3.18
C ALA A 54 8.20 -8.45 -2.73
N GLN A 55 9.45 -8.85 -2.99
CA GLN A 55 9.99 -10.11 -2.49
C GLN A 55 10.01 -10.15 -0.97
N ALA A 56 10.44 -9.08 -0.31
CA ALA A 56 10.43 -9.00 1.15
C ALA A 56 9.02 -9.13 1.74
N ILE A 57 8.02 -8.49 1.12
CA ILE A 57 6.61 -8.60 1.52
C ILE A 57 6.07 -10.00 1.26
N ASN A 58 6.39 -10.61 0.12
CA ASN A 58 5.96 -11.96 -0.24
C ASN A 58 6.48 -12.99 0.77
N ASN A 59 7.73 -12.84 1.21
CA ASN A 59 8.36 -13.70 2.21
C ASN A 59 7.71 -13.61 3.60
N GLN A 60 6.96 -12.54 3.88
CA GLN A 60 6.19 -12.42 5.13
C GLN A 60 4.87 -13.20 5.10
N HIS A 61 4.49 -13.76 3.94
CA HIS A 61 3.26 -14.54 3.77
C HIS A 61 2.02 -13.86 4.36
N LEU A 62 1.90 -12.54 4.14
CA LEU A 62 0.78 -11.76 4.64
C LEU A 62 -0.54 -12.26 4.03
N SER A 63 -1.63 -12.21 4.79
CA SER A 63 -2.95 -12.51 4.25
C SER A 63 -3.40 -11.44 3.24
N LEU A 64 -4.27 -11.82 2.30
CA LEU A 64 -4.85 -10.89 1.32
C LEU A 64 -5.54 -9.69 2.00
N GLU A 65 -6.30 -9.94 3.06
CA GLU A 65 -6.94 -8.88 3.85
C GLU A 65 -5.91 -7.88 4.39
N LYS A 66 -4.80 -8.38 4.95
CA LYS A 66 -3.72 -7.54 5.46
C LYS A 66 -3.08 -6.73 4.34
N LEU A 67 -2.85 -7.33 3.16
CA LEU A 67 -2.35 -6.63 1.98
C LEU A 67 -3.31 -5.51 1.56
N HIS A 68 -4.60 -5.78 1.44
CA HIS A 68 -5.60 -4.77 1.06
C HIS A 68 -5.60 -3.60 2.04
N TRP A 69 -5.56 -3.89 3.33
CA TRP A 69 -5.53 -2.88 4.39
C TRP A 69 -4.25 -2.03 4.34
N LEU A 70 -3.09 -2.66 4.19
CA LEU A 70 -1.81 -1.96 4.09
C LEU A 70 -1.73 -1.11 2.82
N ILE A 71 -2.21 -1.61 1.67
CA ILE A 71 -2.24 -0.83 0.43
C ILE A 71 -3.13 0.40 0.61
N ALA A 72 -4.30 0.24 1.22
CA ALA A 72 -5.22 1.34 1.50
C ALA A 72 -4.55 2.39 2.41
N GLU A 73 -3.90 1.94 3.49
CA GLU A 73 -3.17 2.80 4.40
C GLU A 73 -2.08 3.61 3.66
N LYS A 74 -1.22 2.96 2.88
CA LYS A 74 -0.13 3.65 2.15
C LYS A 74 -0.65 4.67 1.15
N ILE A 75 -1.73 4.37 0.43
CA ILE A 75 -2.38 5.32 -0.49
C ILE A 75 -2.90 6.55 0.26
N LEU A 76 -3.56 6.35 1.40
CA LEU A 76 -4.12 7.45 2.18
C LEU A 76 -3.03 8.29 2.86
N LEU A 77 -1.97 7.65 3.35
CA LEU A 77 -0.79 8.33 3.87
C LEU A 77 -0.10 9.16 2.79
N TYR A 78 0.03 8.61 1.58
CA TYR A 78 0.64 9.35 0.47
C TYR A 78 -0.19 10.58 0.13
N LYS A 79 -1.51 10.42 0.02
CA LYS A 79 -2.43 11.55 -0.20
C LYS A 79 -2.32 12.59 0.92
N ASN A 80 -2.28 12.17 2.18
CA ASN A 80 -2.17 13.12 3.28
C ASN A 80 -0.83 13.87 3.29
N LYS A 81 0.26 13.22 2.85
CA LYS A 81 1.62 13.77 2.86
C LYS A 81 1.93 14.66 1.66
N PHE A 82 1.35 14.38 0.49
CA PHE A 82 1.71 15.03 -0.78
C PHE A 82 0.55 15.71 -1.53
N ASP A 83 -0.70 15.41 -1.20
CA ASP A 83 -1.89 16.08 -1.75
C ASP A 83 -2.27 17.21 -0.76
N TYR A 84 -1.81 18.44 -1.06
CA TYR A 84 -2.14 19.68 -0.34
C TYR A 84 -3.49 20.24 -0.76
#